data_AF-A0A920I1T5-F1
#
_entry.id   AF-A0A920I1T5-F1
#
_cell.length_a   1.000
_cell.length_b   1.000
_cell.length_c   1.000
_cell.angle_alpha   90.00
_cell.angle_beta   90.00
_cell.angle_gamma   90.00
#
_symmetry.space_group_name_H-M   'P 1'
#
loop_
_entity.id
_entity.type
_entity.pdbx_description
1 polymer ?
#
loop_
_entity_poly.entity_id
_entity_poly.type
_entity_poly.pdbx_seq_one_letter_code
_entity_poly.pdbx_strand_id
1 'polypeptide(L)'
;MAPTWRCSTNARDLVRLVTGLEEKKDYTGIQVNWGQAVKTIQDGSADANVLPMSFPDARMTAAMASGDMTIWSMPIETFEGEQFGKFTKRPGTVAVKLPIADMGWTGGVTVISEDDNFRCPGTVGGEIVNTAMDFDTAKALTKAFLDGLDDIFMVKAPFMPNSWHGETDVALTDMCGLNPMKYHPGAVAAWEEAGYTIPDCAK
;
A
#
# COMPACT_ATOMS: atom_id res chain seq x y z
N MET A 1 8.77 7.70 -0.01
CA MET A 1 7.96 8.23 1.12
C MET A 1 7.01 9.29 0.58
N ALA A 2 5.69 9.04 0.56
CA ALA A 2 4.74 10.07 0.13
C ALA A 2 4.67 11.20 1.19
N PRO A 3 4.66 12.49 0.80
CA PRO A 3 4.55 13.57 1.77
C PRO A 3 3.24 13.44 2.56
N THR A 4 3.30 13.66 3.88
CA THR A 4 2.18 13.51 4.82
C THR A 4 0.91 14.23 4.39
N TRP A 5 1.04 15.36 3.69
CA TRP A 5 -0.07 16.09 3.08
C TRP A 5 -0.85 15.27 2.04
N ARG A 6 -0.16 14.55 1.13
CA ARG A 6 -0.81 13.77 0.06
C ARG A 6 -1.61 12.60 0.62
N CYS A 7 -1.13 11.98 1.70
CA CYS A 7 -1.87 10.92 2.39
C CYS A 7 -3.15 11.45 3.04
N SER A 8 -3.10 12.60 3.69
CA SER A 8 -4.27 13.22 4.32
C SER A 8 -5.30 13.71 3.29
N THR A 9 -4.88 14.19 2.12
CA THR A 9 -5.80 14.51 1.02
C THR A 9 -6.43 13.25 0.43
N ASN A 10 -5.64 12.20 0.18
CA ASN A 10 -6.16 10.93 -0.32
C ASN A 10 -7.19 10.30 0.64
N ALA A 11 -6.97 10.39 1.95
CA ALA A 11 -7.91 9.89 2.94
C ALA A 11 -9.26 10.62 2.87
N ARG A 12 -9.26 11.95 2.77
CA ARG A 12 -10.48 12.77 2.63
C ARG A 12 -11.23 12.46 1.33
N ASP A 13 -10.50 12.37 0.22
CA ASP A 13 -11.06 12.01 -1.08
C ASP A 13 -11.71 10.62 -1.03
N LEU A 14 -11.07 9.66 -0.35
CA LEU A 14 -11.60 8.30 -0.20
C LEU A 14 -12.87 8.29 0.66
N VAL A 15 -12.91 9.02 1.77
CA VAL A 15 -14.14 9.15 2.59
C VAL A 15 -15.27 9.71 1.73
N ARG A 16 -15.02 10.79 0.99
CA ARG A 16 -16.02 11.40 0.11
C ARG A 16 -16.46 10.45 -0.99
N LEU A 17 -15.53 9.70 -1.59
CA LEU A 17 -15.82 8.74 -2.65
C LEU A 17 -16.72 7.60 -2.18
N VAL A 18 -16.46 7.08 -0.98
CA VAL A 18 -17.18 5.91 -0.43
C VAL A 18 -18.50 6.30 0.23
N THR A 19 -18.54 7.44 0.92
CA THR A 19 -19.67 7.80 1.80
C THR A 19 -20.42 9.06 1.36
N GLY A 20 -19.82 9.88 0.50
CA GLY A 20 -20.34 11.21 0.14
C GLY A 20 -20.13 12.27 1.23
N LEU A 21 -19.55 11.93 2.38
CA LEU A 21 -19.36 12.85 3.52
C LEU A 21 -18.21 13.83 3.25
N GLU A 22 -18.37 15.06 3.74
CA GLU A 22 -17.40 16.15 3.60
C GLU A 22 -16.88 16.62 4.97
N GLU A 23 -15.56 16.77 5.10
CA GLU A 23 -14.92 17.29 6.31
C GLU A 23 -15.43 18.71 6.63
N LYS A 24 -15.63 19.02 7.91
CA LYS A 24 -16.19 20.29 8.44
C LYS A 24 -17.66 20.51 8.17
N LYS A 25 -18.31 19.64 7.41
CA LYS A 25 -19.76 19.65 7.17
C LYS A 25 -20.42 18.47 7.85
N ASP A 26 -19.94 17.26 7.55
CA ASP A 26 -20.56 16.01 8.00
C ASP A 26 -19.71 15.30 9.07
N TYR A 27 -18.40 15.58 9.13
CA TYR A 27 -17.51 15.03 10.17
C TYR A 27 -16.35 15.99 10.52
N THR A 28 -15.77 15.79 11.70
CA THR A 28 -14.56 16.50 12.14
C THR A 28 -13.33 15.66 11.80
N GLY A 29 -12.46 16.17 10.92
CA GLY A 29 -11.21 15.49 10.58
C GLY A 29 -10.09 15.80 11.59
N ILE A 30 -9.43 14.75 12.07
CA ILE A 30 -8.23 14.85 12.90
C ILE A 30 -7.05 14.29 12.10
N GLN A 31 -6.04 15.12 11.89
CA GLN A 31 -4.81 14.70 11.23
C GLN A 31 -3.73 14.47 12.28
N VAL A 32 -3.23 13.24 12.35
CA VAL A 32 -2.14 12.87 13.25
C VAL A 32 -0.95 12.30 12.48
N ASN A 33 0.23 12.35 13.10
CA ASN A 33 1.41 11.67 12.57
C ASN A 33 1.26 10.14 12.72
N TRP A 34 1.93 9.38 11.86
CA TRP A 34 1.88 7.91 11.85
C TRP A 34 2.07 7.26 13.22
N GLY A 35 3.08 7.72 13.98
CA GLY A 35 3.37 7.19 15.32
C GLY A 35 2.33 7.52 16.39
N GLN A 36 1.36 8.40 16.09
CA GLN A 36 0.27 8.76 16.99
C GLN A 36 -1.06 8.09 16.59
N ALA A 37 -1.15 7.46 15.42
CA ALA A 37 -2.40 6.86 14.92
C ALA A 37 -2.92 5.72 15.81
N VAL A 38 -2.03 4.90 16.38
CA VAL A 38 -2.47 3.83 17.31
C VAL A 38 -3.08 4.44 18.57
N LYS A 39 -2.50 5.53 19.08
CA LYS A 39 -2.99 6.20 20.27
C LYS A 39 -4.42 6.72 20.05
N THR A 40 -4.71 7.32 18.91
CA THR A 40 -6.05 7.85 18.62
C THR A 40 -7.12 6.76 18.52
N ILE A 41 -6.72 5.54 18.15
CA ILE A 41 -7.59 4.36 18.19
C ILE A 41 -7.79 3.91 19.64
N GLN A 42 -6.71 3.79 20.41
CA GLN A 42 -6.74 3.24 21.78
C GLN A 42 -7.44 4.15 22.79
N ASP A 43 -7.29 5.47 22.66
CA ASP A 43 -7.87 6.47 23.57
C ASP A 43 -9.25 6.98 23.14
N GLY A 44 -9.74 6.51 21.97
CA GLY A 44 -11.05 6.88 21.45
C GLY A 44 -11.17 8.35 21.01
N SER A 45 -10.04 9.06 20.83
CA SER A 45 -10.07 10.44 20.32
C SER A 45 -10.50 10.55 18.86
N ALA A 46 -10.51 9.44 18.12
CA ALA A 46 -11.11 9.34 16.79
C ALA A 46 -12.02 8.10 16.68
N ASP A 47 -13.25 8.30 16.20
CA ASP A 47 -14.23 7.21 16.04
C ASP A 47 -13.91 6.29 14.84
N ALA A 48 -13.25 6.83 13.81
CA ALA A 48 -12.88 6.11 12.61
C ALA A 48 -11.52 6.58 12.10
N ASN A 49 -10.74 5.65 11.54
CA ASN A 49 -9.40 5.93 11.06
C ASN A 49 -9.28 5.48 9.60
N VAL A 50 -8.72 6.36 8.76
CA VAL A 50 -8.39 6.05 7.36
C VAL A 50 -6.88 6.05 7.23
N LEU A 51 -6.32 4.86 7.11
CA LEU A 51 -4.88 4.61 7.18
C LEU A 51 -4.49 3.66 6.04
N PRO A 52 -3.41 3.92 5.27
CA PRO A 52 -2.76 2.87 4.51
C PRO A 52 -2.23 1.82 5.48
N MET A 53 -2.50 0.55 5.20
CA MET A 53 -2.11 -0.59 6.03
C MET A 53 -1.39 -1.63 5.19
N SER A 54 -0.50 -2.37 5.84
CA SER A 54 -0.02 -3.65 5.32
C SER A 54 -0.86 -4.78 5.92
N PHE A 55 -0.87 -5.98 5.33
CA PHE A 55 -1.69 -7.08 5.83
C PHE A 55 -0.82 -8.28 6.24
N PRO A 56 -0.78 -8.68 7.52
CA PRO A 56 -1.36 -8.01 8.69
C PRO A 56 -0.52 -6.80 9.17
N ASP A 57 -1.18 -5.74 9.63
CA ASP A 57 -0.56 -4.51 10.15
C ASP A 57 -0.20 -4.60 11.64
N ALA A 58 1.04 -4.25 11.98
CA ALA A 58 1.48 -4.21 13.38
C ALA A 58 0.73 -3.17 14.22
N ARG A 59 0.23 -2.08 13.63
CA ARG A 59 -0.53 -1.04 14.35
C ARG A 59 -1.91 -1.54 14.77
N MET A 60 -2.56 -2.33 13.92
CA MET A 60 -3.83 -2.98 14.30
C MET A 60 -3.59 -4.01 15.39
N THR A 61 -2.49 -4.76 15.32
CA THR A 61 -2.08 -5.69 16.38
C THR A 61 -1.93 -4.98 17.73
N ALA A 62 -1.30 -3.79 17.75
CA ALA A 62 -1.20 -2.98 18.97
C ALA A 62 -2.55 -2.38 19.40
N ALA A 63 -3.39 -1.96 18.45
CA ALA A 63 -4.70 -1.40 18.73
C ALA A 63 -5.64 -2.42 19.37
N MET A 64 -5.56 -3.71 18.98
CA MET A 64 -6.37 -4.80 19.54
C MET A 64 -6.25 -4.96 21.07
N ALA A 65 -5.19 -4.43 21.68
CA ALA A 65 -5.07 -4.38 23.14
C ALA A 65 -6.19 -3.55 23.83
N SER A 66 -6.84 -2.66 23.08
CA SER A 66 -7.94 -1.81 23.55
C SER A 66 -9.33 -2.35 23.17
N GLY A 67 -9.42 -3.50 22.50
CA GLY A 67 -10.67 -4.13 22.07
C GLY A 67 -10.62 -4.63 20.62
N ASP A 68 -11.68 -5.32 20.21
CA ASP A 68 -11.80 -5.84 18.86
C ASP A 68 -11.88 -4.71 17.82
N MET A 69 -11.25 -4.95 16.68
CA MET A 69 -11.11 -3.98 15.59
C MET A 69 -12.01 -4.36 14.42
N THR A 70 -12.59 -3.36 13.76
CA THR A 70 -13.36 -3.55 12.53
C THR A 70 -12.69 -2.83 11.37
N ILE A 71 -12.41 -3.55 10.29
CA ILE A 71 -11.90 -3.01 9.03
C ILE A 71 -13.03 -3.01 8.01
N TRP A 72 -13.22 -1.89 7.32
CA TRP A 72 -14.25 -1.75 6.29
C TRP A 72 -13.62 -1.81 4.90
N SER A 73 -14.08 -2.74 4.07
CA SER A 73 -13.76 -2.79 2.64
C SER A 73 -14.51 -1.69 1.89
N MET A 74 -13.95 -1.24 0.76
CA MET A 74 -14.72 -0.44 -0.19
C MET A 74 -15.90 -1.25 -0.75
N PRO A 75 -17.07 -0.62 -0.94
CA PRO A 75 -18.19 -1.24 -1.67
C PRO A 75 -17.80 -1.58 -3.11
N ILE A 76 -18.32 -2.69 -3.63
CA ILE A 76 -18.11 -3.20 -4.98
C ILE A 76 -18.51 -2.14 -6.00
N GLU A 77 -19.70 -1.55 -5.84
CA GLU A 77 -20.21 -0.51 -6.76
C GLU A 77 -19.24 0.69 -6.85
N THR A 78 -18.69 1.13 -5.71
CA THR A 78 -17.73 2.23 -5.69
C THR A 78 -16.39 1.83 -6.30
N PHE A 79 -15.90 0.62 -6.01
CA PHE A 79 -14.61 0.11 -6.49
C PHE A 79 -14.61 -0.15 -8.00
N GLU A 80 -15.71 -0.65 -8.55
CA GLU A 80 -15.86 -0.87 -10.00
C GLU A 80 -16.31 0.40 -10.74
N GLY A 81 -16.73 1.42 -9.99
CA GLY A 81 -17.20 2.69 -10.52
C GLY A 81 -16.12 3.53 -11.21
N GLU A 82 -16.54 4.34 -12.18
CA GLU A 82 -15.67 5.21 -12.98
C GLU A 82 -14.84 6.18 -12.11
N GLN A 83 -15.41 6.66 -11.00
CA GLN A 83 -14.73 7.60 -10.11
C GLN A 83 -13.54 6.96 -9.39
N PHE A 84 -13.65 5.70 -8.97
CA PHE A 84 -12.49 4.99 -8.42
C PHE A 84 -11.46 4.68 -9.51
N GLY A 85 -11.91 4.33 -10.73
CA GLY A 85 -11.02 4.20 -11.88
C GLY A 85 -10.23 5.48 -12.20
N LYS A 86 -10.75 6.67 -11.87
CA LYS A 86 -9.99 7.93 -11.93
C LYS A 86 -9.05 8.10 -10.74
N PHE A 87 -9.44 7.62 -9.56
CA PHE A 87 -8.61 7.64 -8.35
C PHE A 87 -7.34 6.79 -8.49
N THR A 88 -7.44 5.62 -9.14
CA THR A 88 -6.30 4.73 -9.44
C THR A 88 -5.43 5.22 -10.58
N LYS A 89 -5.87 6.23 -11.35
CA LYS A 89 -5.00 6.96 -12.30
C LYS A 89 -4.21 8.07 -11.62
N ARG A 90 -3.96 7.98 -10.32
CA ARG A 90 -3.00 8.88 -9.64
C ARG A 90 -1.65 8.16 -9.61
N PRO A 91 -0.53 8.86 -9.88
CA PRO A 91 0.79 8.22 -9.84
C PRO A 91 1.02 7.48 -8.52
N GLY A 92 1.39 6.21 -8.63
CA GLY A 92 1.65 5.30 -7.52
C GLY A 92 0.41 4.81 -6.78
N THR A 93 -0.79 4.90 -7.37
CA THR A 93 -2.03 4.35 -6.81
C THR A 93 -2.54 3.23 -7.70
N VAL A 94 -2.89 2.08 -7.13
CA VAL A 94 -3.48 0.96 -7.87
C VAL A 94 -4.75 0.45 -7.19
N ALA A 95 -5.55 -0.33 -7.91
CA ALA A 95 -6.69 -1.03 -7.32
C ALA A 95 -6.19 -2.31 -6.64
N VAL A 96 -6.51 -2.51 -5.36
CA VAL A 96 -6.17 -3.75 -4.63
C VAL A 96 -7.46 -4.53 -4.39
N LYS A 97 -7.41 -5.82 -4.74
CA LYS A 97 -8.39 -6.83 -4.34
C LYS A 97 -7.64 -8.02 -3.78
N LEU A 98 -7.94 -8.41 -2.55
CA LEU A 98 -7.27 -9.49 -1.82
C LEU A 98 -8.33 -10.36 -1.11
N PRO A 99 -8.23 -11.70 -1.14
CA PRO A 99 -9.07 -12.55 -0.30
C PRO A 99 -8.88 -12.22 1.19
N ILE A 100 -9.97 -12.12 1.95
CA ILE A 100 -9.90 -11.79 3.39
C ILE A 100 -9.07 -12.82 4.15
N ALA A 101 -9.12 -14.09 3.75
CA ALA A 101 -8.33 -15.17 4.33
C ALA A 101 -6.81 -14.94 4.23
N ASP A 102 -6.36 -14.21 3.20
CA ASP A 102 -4.94 -13.95 2.95
C ASP A 102 -4.43 -12.75 3.76
N MET A 103 -5.30 -12.00 4.45
CA MET A 103 -4.91 -10.82 5.23
C MET A 103 -4.12 -11.17 6.51
N GLY A 104 -4.09 -12.44 6.92
CA GLY A 104 -3.22 -12.93 7.99
C GLY A 104 -3.66 -12.59 9.41
N TRP A 105 -4.92 -12.19 9.63
CA TRP A 105 -5.47 -11.94 10.97
C TRP A 105 -5.92 -13.24 11.63
N THR A 106 -5.48 -13.50 12.87
CA THR A 106 -5.77 -14.74 13.61
C THR A 106 -6.83 -14.59 14.70
N GLY A 107 -7.30 -13.36 14.96
CA GLY A 107 -8.31 -13.03 15.95
C GLY A 107 -8.41 -11.53 16.18
N GLY A 108 -9.47 -11.06 16.84
CA GLY A 108 -9.65 -9.66 17.25
C GLY A 108 -9.85 -8.64 16.12
N VAL A 109 -9.89 -9.08 14.85
CA VAL A 109 -10.18 -8.23 13.69
C VAL A 109 -11.36 -8.82 12.92
N THR A 110 -12.38 -8.01 12.69
CA THR A 110 -13.49 -8.31 11.79
C THR A 110 -13.35 -7.47 10.52
N VAL A 111 -13.40 -8.09 9.35
CA VAL A 111 -13.40 -7.39 8.06
C VAL A 111 -14.83 -7.39 7.52
N ILE A 112 -15.39 -6.21 7.30
CA ILE A 112 -16.72 -6.03 6.69
C ILE A 112 -16.54 -5.79 5.20
N SER A 113 -17.08 -6.70 4.40
CA SER A 113 -17.13 -6.62 2.94
C SER A 113 -18.40 -7.28 2.43
N GLU A 114 -18.79 -6.98 1.19
CA GLU A 114 -19.96 -7.55 0.53
C GLU A 114 -19.72 -9.00 0.06
N ASP A 115 -18.46 -9.42 -0.02
CA ASP A 115 -18.02 -10.78 -0.35
C ASP A 115 -16.73 -11.13 0.43
N ASP A 116 -16.13 -12.30 0.14
CA ASP A 116 -14.89 -12.76 0.79
C ASP A 116 -13.62 -12.01 0.33
N ASN A 117 -13.75 -10.86 -0.35
CA ASN A 117 -12.62 -10.04 -0.80
C ASN A 117 -12.60 -8.68 -0.12
N PHE A 118 -11.41 -8.27 0.30
CA PHE A 118 -11.12 -6.90 0.71
C PHE A 118 -10.72 -6.05 -0.50
N ARG A 119 -11.23 -4.81 -0.56
CA ARG A 119 -11.00 -3.85 -1.65
C ARG A 119 -10.53 -2.51 -1.09
N CYS A 120 -9.45 -1.98 -1.65
CA CYS A 120 -8.96 -0.65 -1.30
C CYS A 120 -8.09 -0.06 -2.43
N PRO A 121 -7.76 1.25 -2.38
CA PRO A 121 -6.64 1.77 -3.13
C PRO A 121 -5.31 1.31 -2.50
N GLY A 122 -4.45 0.68 -3.31
CA GLY A 122 -3.06 0.40 -2.97
C GLY A 122 -2.17 1.59 -3.29
N THR A 123 -1.12 1.78 -2.50
CA THR A 123 -0.03 2.70 -2.84
C THR A 123 1.19 1.88 -3.21
N VAL A 124 1.69 2.07 -4.43
CA VAL A 124 2.92 1.41 -4.87
C VAL A 124 4.11 2.25 -4.45
N GLY A 125 5.10 1.58 -3.87
CA GLY A 125 6.39 2.15 -3.54
C GLY A 125 7.52 1.31 -4.09
N GLY A 126 8.72 1.86 -4.03
CA GLY A 126 9.96 1.15 -4.32
C GLY A 126 11.11 1.81 -3.59
N GLU A 127 12.25 1.13 -3.55
CA GLU A 127 13.50 1.74 -3.11
C GLU A 127 14.00 2.67 -4.22
N ILE A 128 14.21 3.95 -3.87
CA ILE A 128 14.56 4.98 -4.84
C ILE A 128 16.00 5.41 -4.57
N VAL A 129 16.83 5.26 -5.60
CA VAL A 129 18.22 5.70 -5.57
C VAL A 129 18.39 7.01 -6.33
N ASN A 130 19.47 7.73 -6.04
CA ASN A 130 19.86 8.88 -6.86
C ASN A 130 20.32 8.39 -8.23
N THR A 131 20.03 9.15 -9.29
CA THR A 131 20.44 8.82 -10.66
C THR A 131 21.95 8.81 -10.88
N ALA A 132 22.73 9.39 -9.95
CA ALA A 132 24.19 9.38 -9.97
C ALA A 132 24.80 8.19 -9.22
N MET A 133 24.00 7.27 -8.66
CA MET A 133 24.52 6.01 -8.15
C MET A 133 25.20 5.26 -9.29
N ASP A 134 26.40 4.73 -9.05
CA ASP A 134 27.11 4.01 -10.09
C ASP A 134 26.41 2.67 -10.41
N PHE A 135 26.65 2.19 -11.64
CA PHE A 135 26.02 0.99 -12.16
C PHE A 135 26.26 -0.23 -11.26
N ASP A 136 27.50 -0.45 -10.83
CA ASP A 136 27.90 -1.64 -10.08
C ASP A 136 27.27 -1.65 -8.69
N THR A 137 27.23 -0.51 -8.00
CA THR A 137 26.56 -0.36 -6.71
C THR A 137 25.07 -0.66 -6.81
N ALA A 138 24.37 -0.06 -7.78
CA ALA A 138 22.94 -0.29 -7.96
C ALA A 138 22.64 -1.77 -8.29
N LYS A 139 23.45 -2.37 -9.17
CA LYS A 139 23.34 -3.80 -9.51
C LYS A 139 23.57 -4.68 -8.30
N ALA A 140 24.61 -4.43 -7.52
CA ALA A 140 24.93 -5.22 -6.33
C ALA A 140 23.84 -5.15 -5.27
N LEU A 141 23.25 -3.96 -5.03
CA LEU A 141 22.15 -3.78 -4.08
C LEU A 141 20.89 -4.53 -4.54
N THR A 142 20.49 -4.39 -5.80
CA THR A 142 19.33 -5.11 -6.34
C THR A 142 19.56 -6.62 -6.33
N LYS A 143 20.74 -7.09 -6.74
CA LYS A 143 21.09 -8.51 -6.69
C LYS A 143 21.03 -9.06 -5.27
N ALA A 144 21.60 -8.37 -4.28
CA ALA A 144 21.55 -8.81 -2.90
C ALA A 144 20.11 -8.90 -2.35
N PHE A 145 19.23 -7.99 -2.78
CA PHE A 145 17.80 -8.09 -2.47
C PHE A 145 17.15 -9.32 -3.11
N LEU A 146 17.37 -9.56 -4.40
CA LEU A 146 16.79 -10.68 -5.14
C LEU A 146 17.28 -12.04 -4.63
N ASP A 147 18.59 -12.17 -4.41
CA ASP A 147 19.21 -13.40 -3.89
C ASP A 147 18.68 -13.77 -2.49
N GLY A 148 18.21 -12.79 -1.71
CA GLY A 148 17.65 -12.99 -0.38
C GLY A 148 16.13 -12.82 -0.29
N LEU A 149 15.44 -12.65 -1.42
CA LEU A 149 14.02 -12.26 -1.41
C LEU A 149 13.15 -13.26 -0.65
N ASP A 150 13.16 -14.52 -1.07
CA ASP A 150 12.27 -15.54 -0.52
C ASP A 150 12.75 -16.03 0.86
N ASP A 151 14.04 -16.35 0.98
CA ASP A 151 14.58 -17.01 2.17
C ASP A 151 14.85 -16.07 3.34
N ILE A 152 15.05 -14.77 3.07
CA ILE A 152 15.45 -13.79 4.08
C ILE A 152 14.44 -12.66 4.19
N PHE A 153 13.98 -12.09 3.08
CA PHE A 153 13.18 -10.87 3.11
C PHE A 153 11.70 -11.18 3.39
N MET A 154 11.10 -12.11 2.66
CA MET A 154 9.69 -12.47 2.77
C MET A 154 9.30 -13.05 4.14
N VAL A 155 10.25 -13.64 4.86
CA VAL A 155 10.00 -14.24 6.18
C VAL A 155 10.24 -13.28 7.36
N LYS A 156 10.79 -12.09 7.12
CA LYS A 156 11.20 -11.17 8.21
C LYS A 156 10.06 -10.50 8.95
N ALA A 157 8.92 -10.32 8.29
CA ALA A 157 7.73 -9.78 8.93
C ALA A 157 6.46 -10.40 8.34
N PRO A 158 5.39 -10.55 9.15
CA PRO A 158 4.16 -11.21 8.70
C PRO A 158 3.52 -10.59 7.45
N PHE A 159 3.73 -9.30 7.21
CA PHE A 159 3.11 -8.58 6.09
C PHE A 159 3.89 -8.65 4.77
N MET A 160 5.14 -9.12 4.79
CA MET A 160 6.00 -9.12 3.61
C MET A 160 5.40 -9.91 2.44
N PRO A 161 4.82 -11.12 2.64
CA PRO A 161 4.20 -11.87 1.54
C PRO A 161 3.07 -11.12 0.83
N ASN A 162 2.40 -10.19 1.52
CA ASN A 162 1.26 -9.44 1.01
C ASN A 162 1.62 -8.03 0.50
N SER A 163 2.92 -7.74 0.31
CA SER A 163 3.40 -6.39 -0.02
C SER A 163 4.07 -6.30 -1.40
N TRP A 164 3.82 -7.27 -2.29
CA TRP A 164 4.31 -7.31 -3.68
C TRP A 164 5.82 -7.08 -3.83
N HIS A 165 6.60 -7.50 -2.84
CA HIS A 165 8.06 -7.52 -2.96
C HIS A 165 8.47 -8.51 -4.04
N GLY A 166 9.37 -8.10 -4.93
CA GLY A 166 9.74 -8.96 -6.05
C GLY A 166 8.87 -8.80 -7.31
N GLU A 167 7.82 -7.97 -7.27
CA GLU A 167 6.89 -7.84 -8.40
C GLU A 167 7.42 -6.90 -9.50
N THR A 168 7.16 -7.28 -10.76
CA THR A 168 7.55 -6.53 -11.97
C THR A 168 6.39 -6.30 -12.93
N ASP A 169 5.21 -6.89 -12.68
CA ASP A 169 4.00 -6.60 -13.45
C ASP A 169 3.65 -5.11 -13.35
N VAL A 170 3.61 -4.44 -14.49
CA VAL A 170 3.27 -3.02 -14.60
C VAL A 170 1.86 -2.70 -14.11
N ALA A 171 0.94 -3.66 -14.17
CA ALA A 171 -0.42 -3.50 -13.65
C ALA A 171 -0.44 -3.40 -12.11
N LEU A 172 0.53 -4.04 -11.45
CA LEU A 172 0.68 -4.02 -9.99
C LEU A 172 1.62 -2.92 -9.52
N THR A 173 2.69 -2.67 -10.28
CA THR A 173 3.74 -1.72 -9.89
C THR A 173 3.49 -0.27 -10.36
N ASP A 174 2.49 -0.05 -11.25
CA ASP A 174 2.26 1.24 -11.93
C ASP A 174 3.50 1.76 -12.70
N MET A 175 4.52 0.91 -12.89
CA MET A 175 5.69 1.23 -13.70
C MET A 175 5.25 1.33 -15.17
N CYS A 176 5.79 2.31 -15.91
CA CYS A 176 5.30 2.73 -17.23
C CYS A 176 3.91 3.38 -17.28
N GLY A 177 3.22 3.48 -16.15
CA GLY A 177 1.94 4.18 -16.05
C GLY A 177 2.14 5.68 -15.89
N LEU A 178 1.38 6.26 -14.96
CA LEU A 178 1.51 7.68 -14.63
C LEU A 178 2.65 7.94 -13.65
N ASN A 179 3.26 6.88 -13.11
CA ASN A 179 4.49 6.96 -12.36
C ASN A 179 5.67 7.33 -13.28
N PRO A 180 6.32 8.50 -13.08
CA PRO A 180 7.43 8.94 -13.94
C PRO A 180 8.75 8.22 -13.65
N MET A 181 8.79 7.34 -12.65
CA MET A 181 10.00 6.66 -12.21
C MET A 181 10.44 5.58 -13.21
N LYS A 182 11.76 5.38 -13.27
CA LYS A 182 12.41 4.33 -14.06
C LYS A 182 13.36 3.55 -13.19
N TYR A 183 13.62 2.30 -13.56
CA TYR A 183 14.65 1.49 -12.93
C TYR A 183 16.03 2.05 -13.26
N HIS A 184 16.94 1.97 -12.29
CA HIS A 184 18.33 2.26 -12.54
C HIS A 184 18.93 1.21 -13.49
N PRO A 185 19.83 1.55 -14.43
CA PRO A 185 20.41 0.57 -15.36
C PRO A 185 21.07 -0.64 -14.68
N GLY A 186 21.73 -0.40 -13.53
CA GLY A 186 22.28 -1.50 -12.71
C GLY A 186 21.21 -2.41 -12.12
N ALA A 187 20.07 -1.85 -11.69
CA ALA A 187 18.95 -2.63 -11.19
C ALA A 187 18.31 -3.46 -12.32
N VAL A 188 18.12 -2.87 -13.51
CA VAL A 188 17.62 -3.59 -14.70
C VAL A 188 18.48 -4.82 -14.97
N ALA A 189 19.81 -4.65 -14.99
CA ALA A 189 20.73 -5.76 -15.21
C ALA A 189 20.59 -6.87 -14.15
N ALA A 190 20.42 -6.52 -12.87
CA ALA A 190 20.23 -7.50 -11.81
C ALA A 190 18.90 -8.28 -11.94
N TRP A 191 17.80 -7.58 -12.27
CA TRP A 191 16.50 -8.21 -12.51
C TRP A 191 16.52 -9.15 -13.71
N GLU A 192 17.11 -8.73 -14.83
CA GLU A 192 17.23 -9.55 -16.04
C GLU A 192 18.15 -10.76 -15.81
N GLU A 193 19.25 -10.62 -15.06
CA GLU A 193 20.10 -11.74 -14.66
C GLU A 193 19.40 -12.74 -13.74
N ALA A 194 18.46 -12.28 -12.92
CA ALA A 194 17.61 -13.12 -12.08
C ALA A 194 16.44 -13.75 -12.85
N GLY A 195 16.31 -13.49 -14.16
CA GLY A 195 15.30 -14.10 -15.03
C GLY A 195 13.99 -13.32 -15.15
N TYR A 196 13.91 -12.10 -14.61
CA TYR A 196 12.74 -11.23 -14.75
C TYR A 196 12.81 -10.41 -16.04
N THR A 197 11.66 -10.03 -16.57
CA THR A 197 11.58 -9.12 -17.73
C THR A 197 11.16 -7.74 -17.27
N ILE A 198 12.04 -6.76 -17.43
CA ILE A 198 11.69 -5.35 -17.20
C ILE A 198 11.24 -4.75 -18.53
N PRO A 199 10.08 -4.07 -18.59
CA PRO A 199 9.59 -3.46 -19.82
C PRO A 199 10.42 -2.23 -20.20
N ASP A 200 10.63 -2.01 -21.50
CA ASP A 200 11.50 -0.93 -22.01
C ASP A 200 11.06 0.48 -21.59
N CYS A 201 9.75 0.69 -21.37
CA CYS A 201 9.23 1.97 -20.87
C CYS A 201 9.67 2.28 -19.43
N ALA A 202 10.03 1.26 -18.64
CA ALA A 202 10.49 1.39 -17.27
C ALA A 202 12.03 1.38 -17.14
N LYS A 203 12.77 1.13 -18.22
CA LYS A 203 14.24 1.27 -18.29
C LYS A 203 14.61 2.73 -18.53
#